data_AF-A0A553K503-F1
#
_entry.id   AF-A0A553K503-F1
#
_cell.length_a   1.000
_cell.length_b   1.000
_cell.length_c   1.000
_cell.angle_alpha   90.00
_cell.angle_beta   90.00
_cell.angle_gamma   90.00
#
_symmetry.space_group_name_H-M   'P 1'
#
loop_
_entity.id
_entity.type
_entity.pdbx_description
1 polymer ?
#
loop_
_entity_poly.entity_id
_entity_poly.type
_entity_poly.pdbx_seq_one_letter_code
_entity_poly.pdbx_strand_id
1 'polypeptide(L)'
;MRAVSHERCARVTTWAVRRTRRAYGTIALVSLLTSTVESIRPVSAEALAAAEAAQGRLTKPSGSLGLVETVGNRLAAIAGGCPPPVPEPATVGLFAGDHGVVAQGVTPWPQEVTAQMLANIAAGGAAINVLARQIGAEVLLTDVGVATNYAADPRIRNRNVRLGTRDLTVEPALTRDEAQRAMEVGIEAAREAVEAGARCLLTGEMGIGNTTPASALIAVFTGLGAAEVTGRGAGSDDAMLATKTMVIQAALALHRPDPADALGVLAAVGGLEHAALAGFVLGGAAAGVPVVLDGVIACSAACVAVALVPEAAGYLLSGHAGAEPGVRAALAHLGLSPLVDLGLRLGEGTGAALALPTVQAAARILREMATFDDAGIVAGAQEDEPVPARRRGTVLVTGGARSGKSRWAEDRLGSRGPVDYVATSRADVDDPEWRRRLELHRERRPEDWRTVETTDVADVLRSRETAPVLVDCVSVWLTRVLDELGAWDTAEDAWRAPLRHRTDELLTALRETAREVVLVTNEVGSGIVPATASGRLFRDELGRLNAELAAVCDEVWHAVAGITRRIK
;
A
#
# COMPACT_ATOMS: atom_id res chain seq x y z
N MET A 1 -69.35 14.13 52.87
CA MET A 1 -69.00 12.75 53.27
C MET A 1 -67.88 12.30 52.34
N ARG A 2 -66.83 11.68 52.91
CA ARG A 2 -65.45 11.40 52.42
C ARG A 2 -65.18 11.23 50.91
N ALA A 3 -64.01 11.71 50.48
CA ALA A 3 -63.17 11.10 49.44
C ALA A 3 -61.68 11.28 49.83
N VAL A 4 -60.83 10.32 49.49
CA VAL A 4 -59.47 10.08 50.04
C VAL A 4 -58.41 10.06 48.92
N SER A 5 -57.15 10.35 49.31
CA SER A 5 -55.83 10.08 48.68
C SER A 5 -55.36 10.99 47.54
N HIS A 6 -54.07 11.30 47.31
CA HIS A 6 -52.76 11.08 47.97
C HIS A 6 -51.76 12.09 47.31
N GLU A 7 -50.71 12.55 48.01
CA GLU A 7 -49.33 12.85 47.51
C GLU A 7 -48.57 13.87 48.40
N ARG A 8 -47.31 13.54 48.78
CA ARG A 8 -46.32 14.49 49.32
C ARG A 8 -44.90 14.08 48.91
N CYS A 9 -44.13 15.06 48.41
CA CYS A 9 -42.68 15.04 48.16
C CYS A 9 -42.24 16.52 47.95
N ALA A 10 -41.06 17.06 48.23
CA ALA A 10 -39.97 16.89 49.18
C ALA A 10 -39.17 18.22 49.13
N ARG A 11 -38.57 18.67 50.23
CA ARG A 11 -37.60 19.78 50.31
C ARG A 11 -36.64 19.52 51.46
N VAL A 12 -35.33 19.41 51.20
CA VAL A 12 -34.28 19.48 52.25
C VAL A 12 -33.05 20.23 51.73
N THR A 13 -32.44 20.92 52.69
CA THR A 13 -31.47 22.02 52.75
C THR A 13 -29.98 21.67 52.62
N THR A 14 -29.22 22.70 52.26
CA THR A 14 -27.75 22.89 52.20
C THR A 14 -26.98 22.63 53.52
N TRP A 15 -25.77 22.06 53.40
CA TRP A 15 -24.69 22.12 54.39
C TRP A 15 -23.33 22.39 53.70
N ALA A 16 -22.57 23.33 54.23
CA ALA A 16 -21.25 23.76 53.74
C ALA A 16 -20.11 22.97 54.40
N VAL A 17 -19.10 22.56 53.62
CA VAL A 17 -17.87 21.91 54.12
C VAL A 17 -16.65 22.79 53.79
N ARG A 18 -15.87 23.11 54.85
CA ARG A 18 -14.59 23.83 54.79
C ARG A 18 -13.54 23.02 54.01
N ARG A 19 -12.93 23.62 52.98
CA ARG A 19 -11.77 23.09 52.25
C ARG A 19 -10.46 23.41 52.98
N THR A 20 -9.72 22.40 53.39
CA THR A 20 -8.28 22.48 53.67
C THR A 20 -7.51 22.18 52.38
N ARG A 21 -6.68 23.12 51.92
CA ARG A 21 -5.78 22.94 50.78
C ARG A 21 -4.62 22.02 51.18
N ARG A 22 -4.62 20.77 50.69
CA ARG A 22 -3.40 19.98 50.52
C ARG A 22 -2.90 20.20 49.09
N ALA A 23 -1.66 20.61 48.95
CA ALA A 23 -0.96 20.68 47.68
C ALA A 23 -0.76 19.25 47.16
N TYR A 24 -1.53 18.86 46.14
CA TYR A 24 -1.20 17.71 45.32
C TYR A 24 -0.31 18.20 44.18
N GLY A 25 0.88 17.61 44.08
CA GLY A 25 1.76 17.81 42.93
C GLY A 25 1.02 17.46 41.64
N THR A 26 1.31 18.21 40.59
CA THR A 26 0.74 18.08 39.25
C THR A 26 1.07 16.70 38.69
N ILE A 27 0.18 15.72 38.84
CA ILE A 27 0.17 14.52 38.01
C ILE A 27 -0.31 15.02 36.64
N ALA A 28 0.57 15.05 35.65
CA ALA A 28 0.16 15.27 34.26
C ALA A 28 -0.83 14.14 33.90
N LEU A 29 -2.09 14.46 33.62
CA LEU A 29 -3.02 13.48 33.07
C LEU A 29 -2.45 13.03 31.72
N VAL A 30 -2.17 11.73 31.59
CA VAL A 30 -1.80 11.11 30.31
C VAL A 30 -2.98 11.25 29.35
N SER A 31 -2.74 11.72 28.13
CA SER A 31 -3.80 11.91 27.14
C SER A 31 -4.39 10.57 26.65
N LEU A 32 -5.60 10.61 26.08
CA LEU A 32 -6.23 9.42 25.52
C LEU A 32 -5.39 8.86 24.36
N LEU A 33 -4.80 9.74 23.55
CA LEU A 33 -3.87 9.33 22.50
C LEU A 33 -2.66 8.57 23.06
N THR A 34 -1.97 9.15 24.06
CA THR A 34 -0.75 8.57 24.64
C THR A 34 -1.04 7.19 25.25
N SER A 35 -2.08 7.10 26.08
CA SER A 35 -2.47 5.83 26.71
C SER A 35 -2.90 4.76 25.69
N THR A 36 -3.51 5.16 24.58
CA THR A 36 -3.89 4.23 23.50
C THR A 36 -2.65 3.71 22.78
N VAL A 37 -1.72 4.58 22.40
CA VAL A 37 -0.44 4.20 21.78
C VAL A 37 0.34 3.23 22.66
N GLU A 38 0.46 3.53 23.96
CA GLU A 38 1.16 2.67 24.94
C GLU A 38 0.49 1.30 25.15
N SER A 39 -0.79 1.16 24.80
CA SER A 39 -1.55 -0.08 24.96
C SER A 39 -1.43 -1.05 23.77
N ILE A 40 -1.07 -0.54 22.60
CA ILE A 40 -0.94 -1.36 21.38
C ILE A 40 0.24 -2.33 21.55
N ARG A 41 0.06 -3.55 21.07
CA ARG A 41 1.06 -4.63 21.12
C ARG A 41 1.30 -5.18 19.72
N PRO A 42 2.45 -5.82 19.47
CA PRO A 42 2.60 -6.62 18.25
C PRO A 42 1.55 -7.74 18.21
N VAL A 43 1.06 -8.06 17.02
CA VAL A 43 0.20 -9.24 16.79
C VAL A 43 0.95 -10.54 17.10
N SER A 44 0.21 -11.62 17.40
CA SER A 44 0.80 -12.89 17.82
C SER A 44 1.55 -13.60 16.70
N ALA A 45 2.89 -13.65 16.80
CA ALA A 45 3.73 -14.43 15.89
C ALA A 45 3.46 -15.94 15.98
N GLU A 46 3.09 -16.44 17.17
CA GLU A 46 2.72 -17.84 17.38
C GLU A 46 1.43 -18.19 16.64
N ALA A 47 0.40 -17.35 16.75
CA ALA A 47 -0.86 -17.58 16.04
C ALA A 47 -0.72 -17.42 14.53
N LEU A 48 0.17 -16.54 14.06
CA LEU A 48 0.53 -16.43 12.65
C LEU A 48 1.12 -17.74 12.12
N ALA A 49 2.14 -18.28 12.80
CA ALA A 49 2.78 -19.54 12.44
C ALA A 49 1.80 -20.74 12.53
N ALA A 50 0.93 -20.75 13.54
CA ALA A 50 -0.11 -21.77 13.68
C ALA A 50 -1.12 -21.73 12.51
N ALA A 51 -1.49 -20.54 12.04
CA ALA A 51 -2.37 -20.37 10.89
C ALA A 51 -1.69 -20.78 9.58
N GLU A 52 -0.43 -20.41 9.36
CA GLU A 52 0.37 -20.87 8.21
C GLU A 52 0.45 -22.41 8.16
N ALA A 53 0.73 -23.05 9.31
CA ALA A 53 0.73 -24.50 9.41
C ALA A 53 -0.67 -25.11 9.16
N ALA A 54 -1.75 -24.43 9.58
CA ALA A 54 -3.12 -24.87 9.31
C ALA A 54 -3.47 -24.78 7.82
N GLN A 55 -3.07 -23.71 7.13
CA GLN A 55 -3.29 -23.54 5.68
C GLN A 55 -2.70 -24.70 4.87
N GLY A 56 -1.53 -25.20 5.27
CA GLY A 56 -0.87 -26.32 4.60
C GLY A 56 -1.58 -27.67 4.74
N ARG A 57 -2.52 -27.80 5.68
CA ARG A 57 -3.29 -29.05 5.89
C ARG A 57 -4.67 -29.04 5.24
N LEU A 58 -5.17 -27.88 4.84
CA LEU A 58 -6.46 -27.75 4.17
C LEU A 58 -6.45 -28.49 2.84
N THR A 59 -7.58 -29.07 2.43
CA THR A 59 -7.73 -29.85 1.19
C THR A 59 -7.64 -28.98 -0.07
N LYS A 60 -6.47 -28.40 -0.30
CA LYS A 60 -6.09 -27.55 -1.43
C LYS A 60 -4.58 -27.65 -1.66
N PRO A 61 -4.09 -27.38 -2.88
CA PRO A 61 -2.67 -27.16 -3.09
C PRO A 61 -2.15 -26.01 -2.20
N SER A 62 -0.92 -26.13 -1.72
CA SER A 62 -0.27 -25.08 -0.92
C SER A 62 -0.29 -23.73 -1.65
N GLY A 63 -0.70 -22.67 -0.97
CA GLY A 63 -0.77 -21.31 -1.51
C GLY A 63 -1.81 -21.05 -2.61
N SER A 64 -2.64 -22.03 -2.99
CA SER A 64 -3.57 -21.89 -4.12
C SER A 64 -4.67 -20.84 -3.91
N LEU A 65 -4.91 -20.39 -2.67
CA LEU A 65 -5.86 -19.30 -2.37
C LEU A 65 -5.17 -17.93 -2.23
N GLY A 66 -3.85 -17.86 -2.44
CA GLY A 66 -3.08 -16.62 -2.53
C GLY A 66 -3.27 -15.67 -1.33
N LEU A 67 -3.64 -14.42 -1.60
CA LEU A 67 -3.81 -13.39 -0.56
C LEU A 67 -4.87 -13.74 0.48
N VAL A 68 -5.87 -14.55 0.14
CA VAL A 68 -6.91 -14.99 1.10
C VAL A 68 -6.28 -15.77 2.25
N GLU A 69 -5.25 -16.58 1.97
CA GLU A 69 -4.51 -17.30 3.02
C GLU A 69 -3.78 -16.34 3.95
N THR A 70 -3.09 -15.35 3.36
CA THR A 70 -2.34 -14.33 4.11
C THR A 70 -3.26 -13.50 5.00
N VAL A 71 -4.46 -13.14 4.52
CA VAL A 71 -5.48 -12.45 5.33
C VAL A 71 -5.93 -13.32 6.49
N GLY A 72 -6.22 -14.60 6.26
CA GLY A 72 -6.60 -15.54 7.32
C GLY A 72 -5.53 -15.65 8.40
N ASN A 73 -4.25 -15.74 7.99
CA ASN A 73 -3.12 -15.82 8.90
C ASN A 73 -2.98 -14.53 9.72
N ARG A 74 -3.15 -13.37 9.10
CA ARG A 74 -3.14 -12.08 9.82
C ARG A 74 -4.30 -11.95 10.81
N LEU A 75 -5.50 -12.40 10.45
CA LEU A 75 -6.64 -12.43 11.38
C LEU A 75 -6.35 -13.32 12.60
N ALA A 76 -5.70 -14.46 12.40
CA ALA A 76 -5.27 -15.34 13.50
C ALA A 76 -4.24 -14.66 14.40
N ALA A 77 -3.26 -13.96 13.81
CA ALA A 77 -2.27 -13.19 14.53
C ALA A 77 -2.89 -12.08 15.38
N ILE A 78 -3.86 -11.34 14.83
CA ILE A 78 -4.61 -10.28 15.52
C ILE A 78 -5.42 -10.87 16.69
N ALA A 79 -6.12 -11.98 16.45
CA ALA A 79 -6.95 -12.62 17.47
C ALA A 79 -6.14 -13.38 18.54
N GLY A 80 -4.85 -13.62 18.29
CA GLY A 80 -3.99 -14.40 19.17
C GLY A 80 -4.28 -15.91 19.14
N GLY A 81 -4.96 -16.43 18.12
CA GLY A 81 -5.29 -17.85 18.02
C GLY A 81 -5.76 -18.29 16.62
N CYS A 82 -5.63 -19.60 16.35
CA CYS A 82 -6.04 -20.23 15.10
C CYS A 82 -7.03 -21.38 15.37
N PRO A 83 -8.18 -21.46 14.67
CA PRO A 83 -8.63 -20.54 13.62
C PRO A 83 -9.10 -19.19 14.19
N PRO A 84 -9.00 -18.09 13.42
CA PRO A 84 -9.46 -16.78 13.88
C PRO A 84 -10.98 -16.71 14.04
N PRO A 85 -11.52 -15.81 14.89
CA PRO A 85 -12.91 -15.39 14.83
C PRO A 85 -13.25 -14.79 13.47
N VAL A 86 -14.48 -14.99 13.00
CA VAL A 86 -14.97 -14.32 11.78
C VAL A 86 -15.18 -12.83 12.11
N PRO A 87 -14.68 -11.89 11.30
CA PRO A 87 -14.80 -10.45 11.52
C PRO A 87 -16.22 -9.93 11.24
N GLU A 88 -17.17 -10.33 12.09
CA GLU A 88 -18.57 -9.92 12.07
C GLU A 88 -19.15 -9.82 13.51
N PRO A 89 -20.01 -8.83 13.82
CA PRO A 89 -20.45 -7.72 12.97
C PRO A 89 -19.34 -6.68 12.73
N ALA A 90 -19.51 -5.85 11.72
CA ALA A 90 -18.53 -4.84 11.33
C ALA A 90 -19.10 -3.42 11.36
N THR A 91 -18.24 -2.42 11.53
CA THR A 91 -18.65 -1.02 11.63
C THR A 91 -17.76 -0.12 10.78
N VAL A 92 -18.39 0.72 9.95
CA VAL A 92 -17.74 1.78 9.17
C VAL A 92 -17.66 3.04 10.02
N GLY A 93 -16.45 3.47 10.38
CA GLY A 93 -16.22 4.79 10.98
C GLY A 93 -16.06 5.82 9.86
N LEU A 94 -17.08 6.67 9.65
CA LEU A 94 -17.08 7.68 8.60
C LEU A 94 -16.89 9.07 9.21
N PHE A 95 -15.73 9.68 8.97
CA PHE A 95 -15.36 10.96 9.56
C PHE A 95 -15.36 12.08 8.52
N ALA A 96 -15.94 13.22 8.88
CA ALA A 96 -16.09 14.35 7.97
C ALA A 96 -15.35 15.60 8.44
N GLY A 97 -14.72 16.30 7.49
CA GLY A 97 -13.98 17.53 7.73
C GLY A 97 -13.76 18.33 6.44
N ASP A 98 -13.77 19.66 6.56
CA ASP A 98 -13.50 20.57 5.45
C ASP A 98 -12.07 21.11 5.47
N HIS A 99 -11.60 21.60 4.32
CA HIS A 99 -10.23 22.03 4.16
C HIS A 99 -10.05 23.44 3.62
N GLY A 100 -9.25 24.26 4.33
CA GLY A 100 -8.90 25.61 3.88
C GLY A 100 -8.15 25.63 2.55
N VAL A 101 -7.42 24.55 2.21
CA VAL A 101 -6.71 24.42 0.93
C VAL A 101 -7.63 24.41 -0.29
N VAL A 102 -8.95 24.22 -0.12
CA VAL A 102 -9.93 24.39 -1.20
C VAL A 102 -9.84 25.78 -1.84
N ALA A 103 -9.44 26.82 -1.07
CA ALA A 103 -9.19 28.16 -1.59
C ALA A 103 -8.12 28.23 -2.70
N GLN A 104 -7.24 27.21 -2.79
CA GLN A 104 -6.18 27.11 -3.81
C GLN A 104 -6.64 26.42 -5.11
N GLY A 105 -7.94 26.14 -5.28
CA GLY A 105 -8.47 25.56 -6.52
C GLY A 105 -8.08 24.10 -6.76
N VAL A 106 -7.96 23.32 -5.69
CA VAL A 106 -7.51 21.91 -5.72
C VAL A 106 -8.61 20.89 -6.02
N THR A 107 -9.84 21.35 -6.26
CA THR A 107 -11.03 20.52 -6.49
C THR A 107 -12.01 21.29 -7.38
N PRO A 108 -12.75 20.62 -8.28
CA PRO A 108 -13.80 21.26 -9.06
C PRO A 108 -15.11 21.42 -8.27
N TRP A 109 -15.22 20.79 -7.10
CA TRP A 109 -16.43 20.77 -6.29
C TRP A 109 -16.46 21.92 -5.28
N PRO A 110 -17.63 22.54 -5.05
CA PRO A 110 -17.81 23.52 -3.99
C PRO A 110 -17.72 22.85 -2.61
N GLN A 111 -17.20 23.59 -1.61
CA GLN A 111 -16.94 23.04 -0.27
C GLN A 111 -18.22 22.59 0.44
N GLU A 112 -19.36 23.23 0.16
CA GLU A 112 -20.67 22.89 0.74
C GLU A 112 -21.13 21.47 0.41
N VAL A 113 -20.52 20.81 -0.60
CA VAL A 113 -20.81 19.41 -0.94
C VAL A 113 -20.47 18.47 0.22
N THR A 114 -19.49 18.79 1.07
CA THR A 114 -19.22 18.01 2.30
C THR A 114 -20.48 17.88 3.16
N ALA A 115 -21.11 19.01 3.51
CA ALA A 115 -22.33 19.04 4.31
C ALA A 115 -23.53 18.37 3.60
N GLN A 116 -23.65 18.54 2.28
CA GLN A 116 -24.70 17.89 1.49
C GLN A 116 -24.57 16.37 1.49
N MET A 117 -23.34 15.85 1.37
CA MET A 117 -23.08 14.43 1.42
C MET A 117 -23.31 13.86 2.82
N LEU A 118 -23.01 14.59 3.89
CA LEU A 118 -23.37 14.18 5.25
C LEU A 118 -24.88 13.98 5.40
N ALA A 119 -25.67 14.94 4.90
CA ALA A 119 -27.13 14.80 4.90
C ALA A 119 -27.60 13.60 4.06
N ASN A 120 -26.97 13.36 2.91
CA ASN A 120 -27.28 12.20 2.06
C ASN A 120 -26.93 10.85 2.73
N ILE A 121 -25.76 10.76 3.38
CA ILE A 121 -25.32 9.57 4.10
C ILE A 121 -26.23 9.32 5.31
N ALA A 122 -26.59 10.36 6.07
CA ALA A 122 -27.54 10.27 7.18
C ALA A 122 -28.93 9.80 6.70
N ALA A 123 -29.37 10.25 5.52
CA ALA A 123 -30.60 9.80 4.88
C ALA A 123 -30.53 8.37 4.30
N GLY A 124 -29.35 7.74 4.29
CA GLY A 124 -29.16 6.38 3.78
C GLY A 124 -29.01 6.26 2.26
N GLY A 125 -28.77 7.40 1.59
CA GLY A 125 -28.77 7.53 0.12
C GLY A 125 -27.41 7.44 -0.56
N ALA A 126 -26.31 7.38 0.20
CA ALA A 126 -24.97 7.26 -0.37
C ALA A 126 -24.60 5.81 -0.71
N ALA A 127 -23.56 5.64 -1.53
CA ALA A 127 -23.08 4.32 -1.94
C ALA A 127 -22.66 3.47 -0.74
N ILE A 128 -21.98 4.08 0.24
CA ILE A 128 -21.61 3.38 1.47
C ILE A 128 -22.83 2.85 2.23
N ASN A 129 -23.97 3.54 2.25
CA ASN A 129 -25.16 3.03 2.92
C ASN A 129 -25.71 1.78 2.24
N VAL A 130 -25.65 1.72 0.90
CA VAL A 130 -26.08 0.54 0.13
C VAL A 130 -25.18 -0.65 0.45
N LEU A 131 -23.86 -0.44 0.39
CA LEU A 131 -22.87 -1.49 0.65
C LEU A 131 -22.90 -1.95 2.12
N ALA A 132 -22.99 -1.03 3.07
CA ALA A 132 -23.08 -1.34 4.49
C ALA A 132 -24.29 -2.23 4.80
N ARG A 133 -25.47 -1.94 4.22
CA ARG A 133 -26.65 -2.81 4.35
C ARG A 133 -26.42 -4.21 3.77
N GLN A 134 -25.72 -4.32 2.63
CA GLN A 134 -25.42 -5.62 2.01
C GLN A 134 -24.56 -6.50 2.93
N ILE A 135 -23.55 -5.91 3.59
CA ILE A 135 -22.61 -6.63 4.46
C ILE A 135 -23.05 -6.68 5.93
N GLY A 136 -24.22 -6.12 6.26
CA GLY A 136 -24.72 -6.01 7.63
C GLY A 136 -23.86 -5.12 8.55
N ALA A 137 -23.17 -4.12 7.98
CA ALA A 137 -22.34 -3.19 8.74
C ALA A 137 -23.12 -1.93 9.16
N GLU A 138 -22.77 -1.40 10.32
CA GLU A 138 -23.23 -0.10 10.79
C GLU A 138 -22.35 1.02 10.22
N VAL A 139 -22.92 2.19 9.92
CA VAL A 139 -22.17 3.39 9.52
C VAL A 139 -22.23 4.42 10.65
N LEU A 140 -21.10 4.64 11.32
CA LEU A 140 -20.92 5.68 12.33
C LEU A 140 -20.49 6.98 11.67
N LEU A 141 -21.46 7.81 11.31
CA LEU A 141 -21.24 9.10 10.68
C LEU A 141 -20.88 10.17 11.73
N THR A 142 -19.68 10.75 11.62
CA THR A 142 -19.14 11.71 12.60
C THR A 142 -18.64 12.97 11.91
N ASP A 143 -19.20 14.12 12.31
CA ASP A 143 -18.63 15.43 11.97
C ASP A 143 -17.51 15.77 12.95
N VAL A 144 -16.29 15.86 12.42
CA VAL A 144 -15.08 16.24 13.17
C VAL A 144 -14.67 17.68 12.84
N GLY A 145 -15.15 18.24 11.73
CA GLY A 145 -14.77 19.58 11.33
C GLY A 145 -15.33 20.11 10.02
N VAL A 146 -16.61 19.85 9.73
CA VAL A 146 -17.32 20.47 8.62
C VAL A 146 -17.48 21.96 8.89
N ALA A 147 -17.17 22.80 7.91
CA ALA A 147 -17.18 24.25 8.01
C ALA A 147 -18.57 24.84 7.72
N THR A 148 -19.33 24.17 6.84
CA THR A 148 -20.66 24.61 6.43
C THR A 148 -21.73 24.09 7.39
N ASN A 149 -22.59 24.99 7.88
CA ASN A 149 -23.72 24.60 8.72
C ASN A 149 -24.70 23.69 7.96
N TYR A 150 -25.19 22.66 8.63
CA TYR A 150 -26.24 21.78 8.14
C TYR A 150 -27.31 21.57 9.23
N ALA A 151 -28.49 21.10 8.82
CA ALA A 151 -29.59 20.84 9.75
C ALA A 151 -29.18 19.76 10.75
N ALA A 152 -29.44 20.00 12.04
CA ALA A 152 -29.13 19.03 13.08
C ALA A 152 -29.86 17.71 12.81
N ASP A 153 -29.09 16.62 12.75
CA ASP A 153 -29.59 15.26 12.54
C ASP A 153 -28.97 14.35 13.59
N PRO A 154 -29.77 13.63 14.40
CA PRO A 154 -29.24 12.75 15.45
C PRO A 154 -28.41 11.58 14.91
N ARG A 155 -28.50 11.28 13.60
CA ARG A 155 -27.67 10.27 12.92
C ARG A 155 -26.26 10.76 12.61
N ILE A 156 -26.00 12.07 12.73
CA ILE A 156 -24.69 12.66 12.57
C ILE A 156 -24.13 12.96 13.96
N ARG A 157 -23.08 12.25 14.35
CA ARG A 157 -22.39 12.51 15.61
C ARG A 157 -21.62 13.82 15.51
N ASN A 158 -22.06 14.83 16.25
CA ASN A 158 -21.31 16.09 16.33
C ASN A 158 -20.14 15.94 17.32
N ARG A 159 -18.92 15.92 16.78
CA ARG A 159 -17.64 15.93 17.49
C ARG A 159 -16.72 16.99 16.88
N ASN A 160 -17.32 18.09 16.41
CA ASN A 160 -16.62 19.13 15.67
C ASN A 160 -15.53 19.78 16.53
N VAL A 161 -14.27 19.59 16.14
CA VAL A 161 -13.10 20.15 16.82
C VAL A 161 -12.83 21.57 16.34
N ARG A 162 -13.12 21.84 15.06
CA ARG A 162 -12.93 23.12 14.38
C ARG A 162 -13.74 23.13 13.07
N LEU A 163 -14.31 24.28 12.72
CA LEU A 163 -14.96 24.52 11.43
C LEU A 163 -13.94 24.61 10.28
N GLY A 164 -13.57 23.47 9.70
CA GLY A 164 -12.59 23.36 8.62
C GLY A 164 -11.14 23.61 9.05
N THR A 165 -10.20 22.95 8.38
CA THR A 165 -8.76 23.25 8.56
C THR A 165 -8.40 24.63 8.03
N ARG A 166 -7.28 25.18 8.49
CA ARG A 166 -6.64 26.35 7.87
C ARG A 166 -6.03 25.96 6.53
N ASP A 167 -5.70 26.95 5.71
CA ASP A 167 -5.00 26.70 4.46
C ASP A 167 -3.53 26.34 4.73
N LEU A 168 -3.20 25.07 4.50
CA LEU A 168 -1.86 24.50 4.67
C LEU A 168 -0.76 25.18 3.84
N THR A 169 -1.12 26.02 2.85
CA THR A 169 -0.14 26.82 2.09
C THR A 169 0.24 28.14 2.74
N VAL A 170 -0.49 28.55 3.80
CA VAL A 170 -0.30 29.83 4.48
C VAL A 170 0.20 29.62 5.91
N GLU A 171 -0.42 28.68 6.62
CA GLU A 171 -0.13 28.36 8.03
C GLU A 171 -0.43 26.88 8.30
N PRO A 172 -0.06 26.31 9.47
CA PRO A 172 -0.39 24.93 9.78
C PRO A 172 -1.90 24.66 9.69
N ALA A 173 -2.29 23.56 9.05
CA ALA A 173 -3.70 23.18 8.88
C ALA A 173 -4.46 23.13 10.23
N LEU A 174 -3.79 22.61 11.25
CA LEU A 174 -4.25 22.45 12.62
C LEU A 174 -3.16 22.87 13.62
N THR A 175 -3.59 23.26 14.81
CA THR A 175 -2.72 23.22 15.99
C THR A 175 -2.50 21.77 16.43
N ARG A 176 -1.41 21.51 17.16
CA ARG A 176 -1.16 20.16 17.71
C ARG A 176 -2.31 19.67 18.59
N ASP A 177 -2.89 20.56 19.39
CA ASP A 177 -4.01 20.22 20.26
C ASP A 177 -5.28 19.92 19.45
N GLU A 178 -5.56 20.66 18.37
CA GLU A 178 -6.67 20.33 17.45
C GLU A 178 -6.45 18.96 16.78
N ALA A 179 -5.24 18.68 16.31
CA ALA A 179 -4.90 17.38 15.72
C ALA A 179 -5.05 16.24 16.74
N GLN A 180 -4.54 16.41 17.96
CA GLN A 180 -4.69 15.42 19.03
C GLN A 180 -6.17 15.18 19.37
N ARG A 181 -6.96 16.24 19.59
CA ARG A 181 -8.39 16.08 19.90
C ARG A 181 -9.14 15.36 18.78
N ALA A 182 -8.81 15.63 17.51
CA ALA A 182 -9.43 14.94 16.38
C ALA A 182 -9.03 13.45 16.34
N MET A 183 -7.78 13.11 16.64
CA MET A 183 -7.38 11.70 16.83
C MET A 183 -8.14 11.04 17.98
N GLU A 184 -8.31 11.74 19.09
CA GLU A 184 -9.06 11.23 20.26
C GLU A 184 -10.53 10.94 19.91
N VAL A 185 -11.18 11.76 19.07
CA VAL A 185 -12.53 11.47 18.53
C VAL A 185 -12.55 10.13 17.77
N GLY A 186 -11.51 9.85 16.98
CA GLY A 186 -11.34 8.59 16.27
C GLY A 186 -11.18 7.39 17.22
N ILE A 187 -10.33 7.54 18.24
CA ILE A 187 -10.10 6.51 19.26
C ILE A 187 -11.40 6.20 20.01
N GLU A 188 -12.14 7.23 20.42
CA GLU A 188 -13.45 7.08 21.07
C GLU A 188 -14.44 6.35 20.16
N ALA A 189 -14.55 6.74 18.90
CA ALA A 189 -15.45 6.08 17.94
C ALA A 189 -15.10 4.60 17.73
N ALA A 190 -13.81 4.23 17.69
CA ALA A 190 -13.39 2.84 17.60
C ALA A 190 -13.73 2.06 18.87
N ARG A 191 -13.47 2.62 20.06
CA ARG A 191 -13.83 1.99 21.34
C ARG A 191 -15.32 1.76 21.45
N GLU A 192 -16.13 2.78 21.17
CA GLU A 192 -17.59 2.67 21.18
C GLU A 192 -18.09 1.58 20.22
N ALA A 193 -17.54 1.50 19.00
CA ALA A 193 -17.91 0.48 18.03
C ALA A 193 -17.59 -0.94 18.53
N VAL A 194 -16.40 -1.14 19.11
CA VAL A 194 -15.97 -2.45 19.64
C VAL A 194 -16.78 -2.85 20.88
N GLU A 195 -17.06 -1.89 21.77
CA GLU A 195 -17.94 -2.07 22.94
C GLU A 195 -19.37 -2.43 22.52
N ALA A 196 -19.86 -1.85 21.42
CA ALA A 196 -21.14 -2.20 20.80
C ALA A 196 -21.14 -3.57 20.09
N GLY A 197 -19.99 -4.23 20.00
CA GLY A 197 -19.86 -5.59 19.47
C GLY A 197 -19.14 -5.73 18.15
N ALA A 198 -18.64 -4.64 17.55
CA ALA A 198 -17.87 -4.72 16.31
C ALA A 198 -16.65 -5.63 16.47
N ARG A 199 -16.41 -6.49 15.48
CA ARG A 199 -15.26 -7.39 15.35
C ARG A 199 -14.43 -7.09 14.11
N CYS A 200 -14.80 -6.04 13.37
CA CYS A 200 -14.01 -5.46 12.30
C CYS A 200 -14.39 -3.99 12.15
N LEU A 201 -13.38 -3.14 11.98
CA LEU A 201 -13.57 -1.72 11.73
C LEU A 201 -13.24 -1.42 10.26
N LEU A 202 -14.02 -0.55 9.64
CA LEU A 202 -13.84 -0.12 8.26
C LEU A 202 -13.67 1.40 8.26
N THR A 203 -12.64 1.89 7.59
CA THR A 203 -12.39 3.34 7.52
C THR A 203 -13.26 3.97 6.44
N GLY A 204 -13.88 5.11 6.72
CA GLY A 204 -14.54 5.96 5.74
C GLY A 204 -14.33 7.43 6.03
N GLU A 205 -14.49 8.27 5.03
CA GLU A 205 -14.30 9.72 5.13
C GLU A 205 -15.27 10.49 4.25
N MET A 206 -15.40 11.79 4.53
CA MET A 206 -15.99 12.74 3.60
C MET A 206 -15.32 14.10 3.79
N GLY A 207 -14.72 14.66 2.73
CA GLY A 207 -14.17 16.01 2.78
C GLY A 207 -13.79 16.54 1.41
N ILE A 208 -14.35 17.69 1.02
CA ILE A 208 -13.98 18.31 -0.24
C ILE A 208 -12.54 18.86 -0.15
N GLY A 209 -11.71 18.48 -1.12
CA GLY A 209 -10.30 18.87 -1.19
C GLY A 209 -9.32 17.98 -0.40
N ASN A 210 -9.80 16.97 0.32
CA ASN A 210 -9.02 16.18 1.26
C ASN A 210 -7.94 15.26 0.62
N THR A 211 -8.04 14.96 -0.68
CA THR A 211 -6.97 14.24 -1.39
C THR A 211 -5.65 15.02 -1.47
N THR A 212 -5.69 16.34 -1.32
CA THR A 212 -4.51 17.21 -1.26
C THR A 212 -3.69 16.99 0.02
N PRO A 213 -4.27 17.15 1.24
CA PRO A 213 -3.57 16.79 2.48
C PRO A 213 -3.21 15.30 2.53
N ALA A 214 -4.05 14.39 2.01
CA ALA A 214 -3.69 12.96 1.93
C ALA A 214 -2.37 12.73 1.17
N SER A 215 -2.22 13.38 0.01
CA SER A 215 -1.02 13.30 -0.82
C SER A 215 0.19 13.93 -0.12
N ALA A 216 0.00 15.04 0.61
CA ALA A 216 1.06 15.67 1.41
C ALA A 216 1.54 14.75 2.54
N LEU A 217 0.63 14.13 3.30
CA LEU A 217 0.96 13.17 4.35
C LEU A 217 1.73 11.98 3.78
N ILE A 218 1.25 11.40 2.68
CA ILE A 218 1.92 10.26 2.04
C ILE A 218 3.31 10.66 1.54
N ALA A 219 3.48 11.83 0.92
CA ALA A 219 4.79 12.30 0.50
C ALA A 219 5.79 12.36 1.67
N VAL A 220 5.36 12.88 2.82
CA VAL A 220 6.23 12.99 4.02
C VAL A 220 6.64 11.61 4.54
N PHE A 221 5.69 10.69 4.75
CA PHE A 221 6.02 9.39 5.35
C PHE A 221 6.70 8.42 4.38
N THR A 222 6.44 8.52 3.08
CA THR A 222 7.06 7.65 2.07
C THR A 222 8.39 8.20 1.54
N GLY A 223 8.65 9.51 1.69
CA GLY A 223 9.79 10.20 1.11
C GLY A 223 9.69 10.44 -0.41
N LEU A 224 8.55 10.10 -1.03
CA LEU A 224 8.33 10.29 -2.46
C LEU A 224 7.96 11.75 -2.79
N GLY A 225 8.20 12.15 -4.04
CA GLY A 225 7.84 13.47 -4.51
C GLY A 225 6.32 13.67 -4.61
N ALA A 226 5.85 14.90 -4.40
CA ALA A 226 4.42 15.25 -4.50
C ALA A 226 3.77 14.78 -5.81
N ALA A 227 4.48 14.87 -6.94
CA ALA A 227 3.99 14.44 -8.25
C ALA A 227 3.75 12.92 -8.36
N GLU A 228 4.45 12.10 -7.55
CA GLU A 228 4.34 10.65 -7.58
C GLU A 228 3.14 10.13 -6.79
N VAL A 229 2.68 10.90 -5.81
CA VAL A 229 1.62 10.51 -4.88
C VAL A 229 0.30 11.24 -5.11
N THR A 230 0.31 12.29 -5.93
CA THR A 230 -0.88 13.12 -6.21
C THR A 230 -1.65 12.58 -7.41
N GLY A 231 -2.95 12.32 -7.22
CA GLY A 231 -3.87 11.97 -8.29
C GLY A 231 -4.99 13.00 -8.49
N ARG A 232 -5.95 12.64 -9.36
CA ARG A 232 -7.01 13.53 -9.82
C ARG A 232 -8.15 13.69 -8.80
N GLY A 233 -8.23 12.84 -7.79
CA GLY A 233 -9.35 12.79 -6.86
C GLY A 233 -10.70 12.74 -7.58
N ALA A 234 -11.66 13.51 -7.07
CA ALA A 234 -13.01 13.61 -7.61
C ALA A 234 -13.10 14.48 -8.88
N GLY A 235 -12.34 14.14 -9.94
CA GLY A 235 -12.56 14.70 -11.28
C GLY A 235 -11.68 15.89 -11.69
N SER A 236 -10.48 16.04 -11.12
CA SER A 236 -9.51 17.07 -11.55
C SER A 236 -9.01 16.83 -12.98
N ASP A 237 -8.94 17.89 -13.79
CA ASP A 237 -8.25 17.88 -15.07
C ASP A 237 -6.71 18.00 -14.91
N ASP A 238 -5.97 18.08 -16.01
CA ASP A 238 -4.50 18.15 -16.00
C ASP A 238 -3.97 19.42 -15.34
N ALA A 239 -4.65 20.56 -15.57
CA ALA A 239 -4.26 21.83 -14.99
C ALA A 239 -4.46 21.82 -13.48
N MET A 240 -5.59 21.29 -13.02
CA MET A 240 -5.89 21.16 -11.59
C MET A 240 -4.97 20.14 -10.90
N LEU A 241 -4.61 19.05 -11.57
CA LEU A 241 -3.59 18.12 -11.06
C LEU A 241 -2.23 18.80 -10.87
N ALA A 242 -1.81 19.63 -11.82
CA ALA A 242 -0.59 20.43 -11.71
C ALA A 242 -0.69 21.43 -10.54
N THR A 243 -1.81 22.12 -10.40
CA THR A 243 -2.09 23.02 -9.26
C THR A 243 -1.99 22.29 -7.93
N LYS A 244 -2.64 21.13 -7.78
CA LYS A 244 -2.55 20.30 -6.57
C LYS A 244 -1.10 19.96 -6.22
N THR A 245 -0.34 19.52 -7.23
CA THR A 245 1.07 19.15 -7.04
C THR A 245 1.89 20.34 -6.54
N MET A 246 1.71 21.52 -7.14
CA MET A 246 2.40 22.76 -6.70
C MET A 246 1.99 23.19 -5.29
N VAL A 247 0.69 23.12 -4.97
CA VAL A 247 0.14 23.44 -3.65
C VAL A 247 0.77 22.55 -2.57
N ILE A 248 0.86 21.24 -2.83
CA ILE A 248 1.50 20.29 -1.91
C ILE A 248 2.98 20.61 -1.74
N GLN A 249 3.71 20.86 -2.83
CA GLN A 249 5.13 21.23 -2.77
C GLN A 249 5.36 22.51 -1.96
N ALA A 250 4.53 23.54 -2.16
CA ALA A 250 4.61 24.79 -1.42
C ALA A 250 4.40 24.59 0.08
N ALA A 251 3.38 23.81 0.46
CA ALA A 251 3.10 23.51 1.85
C ALA A 251 4.22 22.71 2.54
N LEU A 252 4.75 21.70 1.85
CA LEU A 252 5.87 20.91 2.37
C LEU A 252 7.15 21.76 2.52
N ALA A 253 7.41 22.67 1.60
CA ALA A 253 8.53 23.58 1.67
C ALA A 253 8.41 24.62 2.80
N LEU A 254 7.18 25.09 3.06
CA LEU A 254 6.86 26.04 4.13
C LEU A 254 7.04 25.40 5.51
N HIS A 255 6.41 24.24 5.74
CA HIS A 255 6.35 23.64 7.07
C HIS A 255 7.55 22.76 7.40
N ARG A 256 8.21 22.18 6.37
CA ARG A 256 9.31 21.22 6.51
C ARG A 256 9.03 20.16 7.61
N PRO A 257 7.89 19.45 7.51
CA PRO A 257 7.44 18.57 8.59
C PRO A 257 8.41 17.40 8.76
N ASP A 258 8.75 17.07 10.00
CA ASP A 258 9.62 15.95 10.35
C ASP A 258 8.81 14.65 10.38
N PRO A 259 9.10 13.65 9.52
CA PRO A 259 8.37 12.37 9.52
C PRO A 259 8.47 11.60 10.85
N ALA A 260 9.46 11.90 11.71
CA ALA A 260 9.56 11.32 13.05
C ALA A 260 8.55 11.93 14.05
N ASP A 261 7.98 13.10 13.75
CA ASP A 261 6.94 13.77 14.55
C ASP A 261 5.58 13.67 13.87
N ALA A 262 5.00 12.46 13.86
CA ALA A 262 3.76 12.17 13.14
C ALA A 262 2.58 13.09 13.52
N LEU A 263 2.44 13.48 14.79
CA LEU A 263 1.42 14.44 15.22
C LEU A 263 1.70 15.86 14.69
N GLY A 264 2.98 16.25 14.60
CA GLY A 264 3.40 17.51 13.98
C GLY A 264 3.15 17.54 12.47
N VAL A 265 3.45 16.44 11.77
CA VAL A 265 3.14 16.27 10.33
C VAL A 265 1.64 16.42 10.10
N LEU A 266 0.83 15.68 10.87
CA LEU A 266 -0.63 15.73 10.79
C LEU A 266 -1.17 17.14 11.09
N ALA A 267 -0.61 17.84 12.07
CA ALA A 267 -0.99 19.21 12.40
C ALA A 267 -0.63 20.20 11.27
N ALA A 268 0.54 20.03 10.64
CA ALA A 268 1.01 20.96 9.61
C ALA A 268 0.23 20.84 8.30
N VAL A 269 0.05 19.61 7.78
CA VAL A 269 -0.43 19.38 6.41
C VAL A 269 -1.62 18.42 6.31
N GLY A 270 -2.19 17.98 7.43
CA GLY A 270 -3.28 17.01 7.46
C GLY A 270 -4.70 17.59 7.44
N GLY A 271 -5.63 16.76 7.91
CA GLY A 271 -7.07 17.04 8.00
C GLY A 271 -7.64 16.60 9.35
N LEU A 272 -8.85 17.07 9.67
CA LEU A 272 -9.55 16.67 10.92
C LEU A 272 -10.05 15.22 10.81
N GLU A 273 -10.60 14.85 9.66
CA GLU A 273 -10.99 13.50 9.29
C GLU A 273 -9.79 12.57 9.08
N HIS A 274 -8.64 13.07 8.59
CA HIS A 274 -7.39 12.31 8.60
C HIS A 274 -6.94 11.97 10.02
N ALA A 275 -6.98 12.96 10.92
CA ALA A 275 -6.65 12.77 12.32
C ALA A 275 -7.58 11.77 12.99
N ALA A 276 -8.90 11.92 12.80
CA ALA A 276 -9.88 10.99 13.33
C ALA A 276 -9.71 9.57 12.77
N LEU A 277 -9.42 9.41 11.49
CA LEU A 277 -9.12 8.10 10.91
C LEU A 277 -7.85 7.48 11.50
N ALA A 278 -6.79 8.26 11.72
CA ALA A 278 -5.58 7.76 12.36
C ALA A 278 -5.88 7.30 13.80
N GLY A 279 -6.68 8.07 14.53
CA GLY A 279 -7.21 7.69 15.84
C GLY A 279 -8.08 6.42 15.81
N PHE A 280 -8.94 6.28 14.82
CA PHE A 280 -9.82 5.11 14.64
C PHE A 280 -9.01 3.84 14.37
N VAL A 281 -7.94 3.95 13.56
CA VAL A 281 -6.96 2.89 13.35
C VAL A 281 -6.27 2.50 14.65
N LEU A 282 -5.78 3.47 15.42
CA LEU A 282 -5.12 3.22 16.72
C LEU A 282 -6.08 2.58 17.72
N GLY A 283 -7.32 3.05 17.78
CA GLY A 283 -8.36 2.48 18.65
C GLY A 283 -8.69 1.02 18.29
N GLY A 284 -8.76 0.69 17.00
CA GLY A 284 -8.93 -0.69 16.54
C GLY A 284 -7.75 -1.59 16.92
N ALA A 285 -6.52 -1.12 16.68
CA ALA A 285 -5.30 -1.84 17.06
C ALA A 285 -5.22 -2.08 18.58
N ALA A 286 -5.51 -1.06 19.39
CA ALA A 286 -5.52 -1.16 20.85
C ALA A 286 -6.58 -2.15 21.36
N ALA A 287 -7.69 -2.29 20.64
CA ALA A 287 -8.75 -3.23 20.95
C ALA A 287 -8.49 -4.66 20.42
N GLY A 288 -7.41 -4.88 19.68
CA GLY A 288 -7.15 -6.18 19.04
C GLY A 288 -8.12 -6.54 17.92
N VAL A 289 -8.67 -5.53 17.23
CA VAL A 289 -9.68 -5.69 16.17
C VAL A 289 -9.08 -5.29 14.82
N PRO A 290 -9.26 -6.08 13.74
CA PRO A 290 -8.77 -5.73 12.42
C PRO A 290 -9.43 -4.46 11.89
N VAL A 291 -8.63 -3.64 11.19
CA VAL A 291 -9.09 -2.41 10.53
C VAL A 291 -8.86 -2.53 9.02
N VAL A 292 -9.94 -2.45 8.24
CA VAL A 292 -9.90 -2.47 6.77
C VAL A 292 -9.85 -1.03 6.27
N LEU A 293 -8.75 -0.71 5.59
CA LEU A 293 -8.50 0.59 4.98
C LEU A 293 -9.29 0.74 3.67
N ASP A 294 -9.82 1.92 3.42
CA ASP A 294 -10.50 2.27 2.17
C ASP A 294 -9.50 2.83 1.14
N GLY A 295 -9.70 4.07 0.67
CA GLY A 295 -8.88 4.71 -0.34
C GLY A 295 -7.71 5.54 0.22
N VAL A 296 -7.28 6.52 -0.57
CA VAL A 296 -6.04 7.28 -0.32
C VAL A 296 -6.04 8.04 1.01
N ILE A 297 -7.18 8.57 1.44
CA ILE A 297 -7.32 9.30 2.71
C ILE A 297 -7.09 8.33 3.89
N ALA A 298 -7.77 7.19 3.90
CA ALA A 298 -7.58 6.15 4.91
C ALA A 298 -6.14 5.63 4.94
N CYS A 299 -5.53 5.43 3.77
CA CYS A 299 -4.13 5.01 3.67
C CYS A 299 -3.17 6.07 4.24
N SER A 300 -3.40 7.36 3.98
CA SER A 300 -2.58 8.43 4.54
C SER A 300 -2.73 8.56 6.06
N ALA A 301 -3.94 8.37 6.60
CA ALA A 301 -4.18 8.32 8.03
C ALA A 301 -3.53 7.09 8.69
N ALA A 302 -3.50 5.95 8.00
CA ALA A 302 -2.78 4.76 8.44
C ALA A 302 -1.26 4.99 8.49
N CYS A 303 -0.67 5.74 7.54
CA CYS A 303 0.73 6.15 7.63
C CYS A 303 1.01 6.96 8.89
N VAL A 304 0.13 7.90 9.27
CA VAL A 304 0.24 8.66 10.52
C VAL A 304 0.19 7.72 11.74
N ALA A 305 -0.77 6.80 11.77
CA ALA A 305 -0.92 5.85 12.88
C ALA A 305 0.31 4.95 13.05
N VAL A 306 0.85 4.42 11.95
CA VAL A 306 2.04 3.55 11.96
C VAL A 306 3.32 4.33 12.30
N ALA A 307 3.41 5.61 11.91
CA ALA A 307 4.52 6.47 12.31
C ALA A 307 4.49 6.79 13.81
N LEU A 308 3.32 6.83 14.45
CA LEU A 308 3.19 6.95 15.91
C LEU A 308 3.53 5.64 16.64
N VAL A 309 3.10 4.50 16.09
CA VAL A 309 3.33 3.18 16.67
C VAL A 309 3.40 2.11 15.57
N PRO A 310 4.60 1.61 15.22
CA PRO A 310 4.80 0.68 14.11
C PRO A 310 3.96 -0.60 14.20
N GLU A 311 3.67 -1.06 15.42
CA GLU A 311 2.87 -2.25 15.71
C GLU A 311 1.44 -2.15 15.16
N ALA A 312 0.90 -0.94 14.98
CA ALA A 312 -0.43 -0.75 14.39
C ALA A 312 -0.54 -1.38 12.99
N ALA A 313 0.56 -1.47 12.23
CA ALA A 313 0.57 -2.08 10.90
C ALA A 313 0.10 -3.55 10.89
N GLY A 314 0.31 -4.27 11.99
CA GLY A 314 -0.13 -5.66 12.14
C GLY A 314 -1.65 -5.85 12.14
N TYR A 315 -2.40 -4.78 12.46
CA TYR A 315 -3.86 -4.79 12.56
C TYR A 315 -4.56 -4.35 11.27
N LEU A 316 -3.80 -3.90 10.27
CA LEU A 316 -4.34 -3.31 9.05
C LEU A 316 -4.55 -4.35 7.96
N LEU A 317 -5.67 -4.20 7.25
CA LEU A 317 -5.98 -4.88 6.00
C LEU A 317 -6.27 -3.82 4.94
N SER A 318 -5.84 -4.03 3.71
CA SER A 318 -6.10 -3.09 2.62
C SER A 318 -7.40 -3.45 1.90
N GLY A 319 -8.32 -2.51 1.78
CA GLY A 319 -9.56 -2.70 1.04
C GLY A 319 -9.29 -2.80 -0.46
N HIS A 320 -8.85 -1.70 -1.09
CA HIS A 320 -8.73 -1.63 -2.54
C HIS A 320 -7.45 -0.96 -3.06
N ALA A 321 -7.07 -1.26 -4.31
CA ALA A 321 -5.86 -0.73 -4.95
C ALA A 321 -5.99 0.77 -5.30
N GLY A 322 -7.21 1.19 -5.62
CA GLY A 322 -7.58 2.58 -5.89
C GLY A 322 -7.02 3.15 -7.20
N ALA A 323 -7.65 4.19 -7.72
CA ALA A 323 -7.14 4.89 -8.90
C ALA A 323 -6.10 5.98 -8.56
N GLU A 324 -6.00 6.38 -7.29
CA GLU A 324 -5.08 7.42 -6.84
C GLU A 324 -3.66 6.86 -6.64
N PRO A 325 -2.60 7.47 -7.24
CA PRO A 325 -1.21 7.01 -7.10
C PRO A 325 -0.75 6.87 -5.64
N GLY A 326 -1.22 7.76 -4.77
CA GLY A 326 -0.92 7.74 -3.34
C GLY A 326 -1.33 6.45 -2.63
N VAL A 327 -2.38 5.73 -3.09
CA VAL A 327 -2.76 4.44 -2.47
C VAL A 327 -1.62 3.44 -2.62
N ARG A 328 -1.07 3.31 -3.82
CA ARG A 328 0.04 2.38 -4.08
C ARG A 328 1.27 2.71 -3.23
N ALA A 329 1.62 4.01 -3.16
CA ALA A 329 2.75 4.47 -2.36
C ALA A 329 2.56 4.16 -0.86
N ALA A 330 1.38 4.48 -0.33
CA ALA A 330 1.05 4.23 1.07
C ALA A 330 1.01 2.73 1.41
N LEU A 331 0.34 1.91 0.59
CA LEU A 331 0.27 0.46 0.81
C LEU A 331 1.66 -0.19 0.75
N ALA A 332 2.53 0.23 -0.16
CA ALA A 332 3.91 -0.24 -0.23
C ALA A 332 4.69 0.11 1.05
N HIS A 333 4.56 1.35 1.53
CA HIS A 333 5.18 1.80 2.79
C HIS A 333 4.64 1.04 4.01
N LEU A 334 3.33 0.74 4.03
CA LEU A 334 2.67 -0.03 5.10
C LEU A 334 2.88 -1.55 4.98
N GLY A 335 3.50 -2.04 3.90
CA GLY A 335 3.70 -3.47 3.65
C GLY A 335 2.41 -4.26 3.31
N LEU A 336 1.37 -3.57 2.85
CA LEU A 336 0.04 -4.10 2.58
C LEU A 336 -0.17 -4.41 1.09
N SER A 337 -1.08 -5.34 0.79
CA SER A 337 -1.51 -5.67 -0.56
C SER A 337 -3.03 -5.47 -0.67
N PRO A 338 -3.54 -4.79 -1.69
CA PRO A 338 -4.97 -4.53 -1.83
C PRO A 338 -5.75 -5.81 -2.12
N LEU A 339 -6.95 -5.93 -1.53
CA LEU A 339 -7.82 -7.10 -1.73
C LEU A 339 -8.72 -6.97 -2.96
N VAL A 340 -9.04 -5.74 -3.34
CA VAL A 340 -9.96 -5.44 -4.45
C VAL A 340 -9.31 -4.46 -5.42
N ASP A 341 -9.36 -4.76 -6.72
CA ASP A 341 -8.96 -3.81 -7.77
C ASP A 341 -10.09 -3.61 -8.77
N LEU A 342 -10.86 -2.54 -8.57
CA LEU A 342 -12.00 -2.16 -9.40
C LEU A 342 -11.87 -0.71 -9.92
N GLY A 343 -10.69 -0.10 -9.80
CA GLY A 343 -10.49 1.31 -10.16
C GLY A 343 -11.31 2.29 -9.31
N LEU A 344 -11.61 1.95 -8.04
CA LEU A 344 -12.40 2.78 -7.14
C LEU A 344 -11.69 4.09 -6.79
N ARG A 345 -12.48 5.16 -6.67
CA ARG A 345 -12.02 6.52 -6.31
C ARG A 345 -13.10 7.39 -5.66
N LEU A 346 -14.14 6.74 -5.11
CA LEU A 346 -15.25 7.44 -4.46
C LEU A 346 -14.88 7.87 -3.04
N GLY A 347 -14.26 6.97 -2.27
CA GLY A 347 -14.04 7.16 -0.83
C GLY A 347 -15.23 6.63 -0.02
N GLU A 348 -15.57 7.34 1.06
CA GLU A 348 -16.69 7.04 1.97
C GLU A 348 -16.60 5.69 2.71
N GLY A 349 -15.55 4.89 2.51
CA GLY A 349 -15.44 3.53 3.05
C GLY A 349 -15.95 2.44 2.11
N THR A 350 -16.26 2.79 0.86
CA THR A 350 -16.88 1.88 -0.10
C THR A 350 -16.00 0.70 -0.53
N GLY A 351 -14.70 0.93 -0.73
CA GLY A 351 -13.75 -0.13 -1.02
C GLY A 351 -13.41 -0.99 0.19
N ALA A 352 -13.38 -0.42 1.40
CA ALA A 352 -13.31 -1.22 2.62
C ALA A 352 -14.54 -2.15 2.76
N ALA A 353 -15.74 -1.64 2.48
CA ALA A 353 -16.98 -2.42 2.53
C ALA A 353 -17.00 -3.55 1.49
N LEU A 354 -16.51 -3.27 0.26
CA LEU A 354 -16.39 -4.28 -0.80
C LEU A 354 -15.34 -5.35 -0.50
N ALA A 355 -14.31 -5.04 0.28
CA ALA A 355 -13.28 -5.99 0.67
C ALA A 355 -13.68 -6.89 1.85
N LEU A 356 -14.59 -6.44 2.73
CA LEU A 356 -14.98 -7.18 3.93
C LEU A 356 -15.45 -8.62 3.65
N PRO A 357 -16.25 -8.94 2.61
CA PRO A 357 -16.62 -10.31 2.30
C PRO A 357 -15.42 -11.24 2.06
N THR A 358 -14.35 -10.74 1.42
CA THR A 358 -13.10 -11.49 1.21
C THR A 358 -12.37 -11.71 2.54
N VAL A 359 -12.36 -10.71 3.42
CA VAL A 359 -11.79 -10.82 4.78
C VAL A 359 -12.56 -11.85 5.62
N GLN A 360 -13.88 -11.86 5.55
CA GLN A 360 -14.74 -12.84 6.22
C GLN A 360 -14.53 -14.25 5.66
N ALA A 361 -14.43 -14.39 4.34
CA ALA A 361 -14.14 -15.65 3.68
C ALA A 361 -12.80 -16.24 4.15
N ALA A 362 -11.75 -15.40 4.30
CA ALA A 362 -10.44 -15.83 4.78
C ALA A 362 -10.50 -16.49 6.18
N ALA A 363 -11.27 -15.91 7.11
CA ALA A 363 -11.47 -16.50 8.44
C ALA A 363 -12.29 -17.81 8.38
N ARG A 364 -13.33 -17.86 7.55
CA ARG A 364 -14.19 -19.03 7.38
C ARG A 364 -13.43 -20.21 6.75
N ILE A 365 -12.58 -19.95 5.76
CA ILE A 365 -11.76 -20.99 5.12
C ILE A 365 -10.89 -21.71 6.16
N LEU A 366 -10.17 -20.97 7.02
CA LEU A 366 -9.35 -21.56 8.08
C LEU A 366 -10.15 -22.36 9.11
N ARG A 367 -11.44 -22.07 9.25
CA ARG A 367 -12.31 -22.65 10.26
C ARG A 367 -13.13 -23.84 9.74
N GLU A 368 -13.57 -23.77 8.50
CA GLU A 368 -14.63 -24.62 7.95
C GLU A 368 -14.14 -25.55 6.82
N MET A 369 -13.04 -25.21 6.15
CA MET A 369 -12.50 -26.05 5.09
C MET A 369 -11.91 -27.35 5.68
N ALA A 370 -12.29 -28.50 5.11
CA ALA A 370 -11.78 -29.80 5.55
C ALA A 370 -10.26 -29.89 5.34
N THR A 371 -9.62 -30.72 6.17
CA THR A 371 -8.22 -31.13 5.94
C THR A 371 -8.14 -32.36 5.04
N PHE A 372 -6.95 -32.63 4.49
CA PHE A 372 -6.71 -33.85 3.71
C PHE A 372 -7.05 -35.12 4.52
N ASP A 373 -6.71 -35.11 5.82
CA ASP A 373 -7.00 -36.20 6.76
C ASP A 373 -8.52 -36.40 6.93
N ASP A 374 -9.26 -35.32 7.16
CA ASP A 374 -10.73 -35.38 7.33
C ASP A 374 -11.45 -35.86 6.05
N ALA A 375 -10.91 -35.49 4.89
CA ALA A 375 -11.49 -35.81 3.59
C ALA A 375 -11.10 -37.21 3.08
N GLY A 376 -10.17 -37.91 3.74
CA GLY A 376 -9.62 -39.19 3.27
C GLY A 376 -8.91 -39.08 1.92
N ILE A 377 -8.42 -37.88 1.57
CA ILE A 377 -7.71 -37.62 0.33
C ILE A 377 -6.23 -37.80 0.62
N VAL A 378 -5.59 -38.74 -0.08
CA VAL A 378 -4.14 -38.90 -0.02
C VAL A 378 -3.52 -37.61 -0.51
N ALA A 379 -2.80 -36.91 0.36
CA ALA A 379 -1.95 -35.81 -0.05
C ALA A 379 -1.01 -36.36 -1.14
N GLY A 380 -1.21 -35.93 -2.38
CA GLY A 380 -0.25 -36.24 -3.43
C GLY A 380 1.11 -35.76 -2.96
N ALA A 381 2.19 -36.47 -3.31
CA ALA A 381 3.53 -35.93 -3.19
C ALA A 381 3.60 -34.70 -4.09
N GLN A 382 3.16 -33.56 -3.56
CA GLN A 382 3.41 -32.27 -4.14
C GLN A 382 4.90 -32.07 -3.91
N GLU A 383 5.67 -32.14 -4.99
CA GLU A 383 6.82 -31.25 -5.07
C GLU A 383 6.29 -29.90 -4.63
N ASP A 384 6.84 -29.36 -3.55
CA ASP A 384 6.59 -27.98 -3.14
C ASP A 384 6.88 -27.14 -4.38
N GLU A 385 5.87 -26.87 -5.20
CA GLU A 385 5.93 -25.78 -6.15
C GLU A 385 5.96 -24.56 -5.23
N PRO A 386 7.13 -23.93 -5.04
CA PRO A 386 7.30 -23.06 -3.92
C PRO A 386 6.32 -21.92 -4.09
N VAL A 387 5.39 -21.78 -3.14
CA VAL A 387 4.69 -20.51 -2.91
C VAL A 387 5.80 -19.47 -2.88
N PRO A 388 5.85 -18.50 -3.81
CA PRO A 388 6.98 -17.60 -3.86
C PRO A 388 6.99 -16.81 -2.55
N ALA A 389 7.88 -17.21 -1.64
CA ALA A 389 8.24 -16.44 -0.46
C ALA A 389 8.58 -15.05 -0.97
N ARG A 390 7.74 -14.03 -0.68
CA ARG A 390 7.82 -12.65 -1.20
C ARG A 390 9.24 -12.31 -1.66
N ARG A 391 9.49 -12.53 -2.97
CA ARG A 391 10.83 -12.42 -3.53
C ARG A 391 11.09 -10.96 -3.75
N ARG A 392 12.06 -10.42 -3.03
CA ARG A 392 12.47 -9.04 -3.21
C ARG A 392 13.46 -9.00 -4.39
N GLY A 393 12.98 -8.64 -5.57
CA GLY A 393 13.72 -7.72 -6.44
C GLY A 393 14.18 -8.23 -7.80
N THR A 394 13.52 -9.20 -8.44
CA THR A 394 13.83 -9.52 -9.85
C THR A 394 13.01 -8.63 -10.80
N VAL A 395 13.71 -7.87 -11.64
CA VAL A 395 13.11 -6.86 -12.52
C VAL A 395 13.59 -7.08 -13.94
N LEU A 396 12.65 -7.14 -14.89
CA LEU A 396 12.95 -7.09 -16.31
C LEU A 396 12.61 -5.71 -16.85
N VAL A 397 13.55 -5.03 -17.50
CA VAL A 397 13.27 -3.81 -18.27
C VAL A 397 13.49 -4.07 -19.77
N THR A 398 12.41 -3.91 -20.53
CA THR A 398 12.38 -4.10 -21.99
C THR A 398 12.11 -2.79 -22.71
N GLY A 399 12.58 -2.65 -23.95
CA GLY A 399 12.30 -1.47 -24.77
C GLY A 399 13.20 -1.37 -25.99
N GLY A 400 12.88 -0.43 -26.88
CA GLY A 400 13.66 -0.21 -28.10
C GLY A 400 15.13 0.16 -27.82
N ALA A 401 15.97 0.12 -28.85
CA ALA A 401 17.32 0.65 -28.77
C ALA A 401 17.27 2.14 -28.40
N ARG A 402 18.15 2.58 -27.47
CA ARG A 402 18.21 3.97 -26.98
C ARG A 402 16.92 4.50 -26.34
N SER A 403 16.02 3.62 -25.88
CA SER A 403 14.77 4.04 -25.24
C SER A 403 14.92 4.53 -23.79
N GLY A 404 16.11 4.45 -23.20
CA GLY A 404 16.38 4.81 -21.81
C GLY A 404 16.44 3.64 -20.82
N LYS A 405 16.23 2.39 -21.27
CA LYS A 405 16.20 1.20 -20.39
C LYS A 405 17.46 0.97 -19.55
N SER A 406 18.66 1.08 -20.12
CA SER A 406 19.92 0.88 -19.39
C SER A 406 20.11 1.97 -18.32
N ARG A 407 19.83 3.24 -18.67
CA ARG A 407 19.89 4.36 -17.71
C ARG A 407 18.93 4.14 -16.54
N TRP A 408 17.70 3.74 -16.83
CA TRP A 408 16.72 3.47 -15.79
C TRP A 408 17.16 2.31 -14.87
N ALA A 409 17.74 1.25 -15.44
CA ALA A 409 18.28 0.14 -14.67
C ALA A 409 19.46 0.55 -13.79
N GLU A 410 20.33 1.42 -14.31
CA GLU A 410 21.44 2.02 -13.57
C GLU A 410 20.93 2.91 -12.41
N ASP A 411 20.02 3.84 -12.69
CA ASP A 411 19.43 4.75 -11.71
C ASP A 411 18.71 3.99 -10.57
N ARG A 412 18.04 2.88 -10.91
CA ARG A 412 17.37 2.02 -9.93
C ARG A 412 18.31 1.43 -8.89
N LEU A 413 19.53 1.08 -9.30
CA LEU A 413 20.53 0.43 -8.44
C LEU A 413 21.57 1.41 -7.89
N GLY A 414 21.74 2.59 -8.51
CA GLY A 414 22.83 3.53 -8.25
C GLY A 414 22.88 4.16 -6.86
N SER A 415 21.81 4.08 -6.06
CA SER A 415 21.77 4.61 -4.68
C SER A 415 22.03 3.55 -3.60
N ARG A 416 22.31 2.29 -3.98
CA ARG A 416 22.24 1.13 -3.06
C ARG A 416 23.58 0.49 -2.67
N GLY A 417 24.71 1.09 -3.05
CA GLY A 417 26.06 0.55 -2.78
C GLY A 417 26.60 -0.32 -3.92
N PRO A 418 27.52 -1.27 -3.65
CA PRO A 418 28.22 -2.01 -4.70
C PRO A 418 27.29 -2.93 -5.48
N VAL A 419 27.40 -2.91 -6.81
CA VAL A 419 26.59 -3.70 -7.76
C VAL A 419 27.51 -4.54 -8.65
N ASP A 420 27.11 -5.78 -8.93
CA ASP A 420 27.71 -6.60 -9.97
C ASP A 420 27.06 -6.29 -11.32
N TYR A 421 27.78 -5.55 -12.15
CA TYR A 421 27.40 -5.32 -13.53
C TYR A 421 27.89 -6.48 -14.40
N VAL A 422 26.97 -7.30 -14.90
CA VAL A 422 27.27 -8.41 -15.81
C VAL A 422 27.27 -7.89 -17.24
N ALA A 423 28.48 -7.73 -17.78
CA ALA A 423 28.69 -7.42 -19.19
C ALA A 423 28.67 -8.72 -19.98
N THR A 424 27.62 -8.92 -20.77
CA THR A 424 27.41 -10.16 -21.55
C THR A 424 28.18 -10.17 -22.88
N SER A 425 28.93 -9.11 -23.17
CA SER A 425 29.81 -8.97 -24.32
C SER A 425 31.29 -9.21 -23.99
N ARG A 426 32.09 -9.62 -24.98
CA ARG A 426 33.56 -9.58 -24.88
C ARG A 426 34.07 -8.22 -25.37
N ALA A 427 35.18 -7.75 -24.83
CA ALA A 427 35.96 -6.69 -25.45
C ALA A 427 36.45 -7.15 -26.83
N ASP A 428 35.90 -6.60 -27.91
CA ASP A 428 36.53 -6.68 -29.22
C ASP A 428 37.66 -5.64 -29.24
N VAL A 429 38.90 -6.11 -29.26
CA VAL A 429 40.09 -5.27 -29.07
C VAL A 429 40.31 -4.36 -30.29
N ASP A 430 39.77 -4.76 -31.44
CA ASP A 430 40.00 -4.13 -32.74
C ASP A 430 38.87 -3.19 -33.22
N ASP A 431 37.79 -3.00 -32.43
CA ASP A 431 36.72 -2.03 -32.74
C ASP A 431 36.87 -0.72 -31.92
N PRO A 432 37.24 0.41 -32.56
CA PRO A 432 37.38 1.70 -31.89
C PRO A 432 36.06 2.33 -31.41
N GLU A 433 34.93 2.05 -32.08
CA GLU A 433 33.61 2.51 -31.66
C GLU A 433 33.17 1.75 -30.40
N TRP A 434 33.41 0.45 -30.38
CA TRP A 434 33.17 -0.42 -29.23
C TRP A 434 33.95 0.02 -27.98
N ARG A 435 35.25 0.30 -28.12
CA ARG A 435 36.08 0.84 -27.03
C ARG A 435 35.52 2.14 -26.44
N ARG A 436 35.12 3.08 -27.30
CA ARG A 436 34.53 4.35 -26.86
C ARG A 436 33.18 4.17 -26.15
N ARG A 437 32.38 3.17 -26.55
CA ARG A 437 31.11 2.83 -25.89
C ARG A 437 31.35 2.19 -24.51
N LEU A 438 32.36 1.33 -24.38
CA LEU A 438 32.81 0.76 -23.10
C LEU A 438 33.36 1.82 -22.15
N GLU A 439 34.21 2.74 -22.62
CA GLU A 439 34.75 3.86 -21.84
C GLU A 439 33.63 4.76 -21.31
N LEU A 440 32.71 5.18 -22.18
CA LEU A 440 31.55 5.97 -21.77
C LEU A 440 30.60 5.20 -20.83
N HIS A 441 30.58 3.86 -20.84
CA HIS A 441 29.78 3.06 -19.90
C HIS A 441 30.50 2.89 -18.56
N ARG A 442 31.84 2.80 -18.55
CA ARG A 442 32.64 2.76 -17.31
C ARG A 442 32.67 4.11 -16.60
N GLU A 443 32.80 5.22 -17.34
CA GLU A 443 32.78 6.60 -16.79
C GLU A 443 31.44 7.00 -16.16
N ARG A 444 30.34 6.34 -16.56
CA ARG A 444 28.98 6.63 -16.07
C ARG A 444 28.62 5.86 -14.80
N ARG A 445 29.43 4.87 -14.40
CA ARG A 445 29.13 4.00 -13.25
C ARG A 445 29.81 4.53 -11.99
N PRO A 446 29.16 4.40 -10.83
CA PRO A 446 29.82 4.60 -9.54
C PRO A 446 31.09 3.72 -9.41
N GLU A 447 32.14 4.22 -8.75
CA GLU A 447 33.43 3.52 -8.60
C GLU A 447 33.32 2.22 -7.79
N ASP A 448 32.26 2.04 -7.01
CA ASP A 448 31.99 0.86 -6.19
C ASP A 448 31.31 -0.29 -6.96
N TRP A 449 31.07 -0.14 -8.27
CA TRP A 449 30.50 -1.19 -9.10
C TRP A 449 31.55 -2.15 -9.66
N ARG A 450 31.32 -3.45 -9.49
CA ARG A 450 32.19 -4.50 -10.04
C ARG A 450 31.66 -4.95 -11.40
N THR A 451 32.49 -4.89 -12.44
CA THR A 451 32.11 -5.42 -13.75
C THR A 451 32.55 -6.88 -13.87
N VAL A 452 31.61 -7.76 -14.21
CA VAL A 452 31.82 -9.19 -14.45
C VAL A 452 31.57 -9.47 -15.93
N GLU A 453 32.62 -9.77 -16.69
CA GLU A 453 32.53 -10.08 -18.13
C GLU A 453 32.33 -11.59 -18.32
N THR A 454 31.09 -12.02 -18.58
CA THR A 454 30.75 -13.45 -18.72
C THR A 454 29.47 -13.68 -19.52
N THR A 455 29.37 -14.83 -20.18
CA THR A 455 28.09 -15.36 -20.70
C THR A 455 27.44 -16.40 -19.80
N ASP A 456 28.12 -16.81 -18.74
CA ASP A 456 27.55 -17.64 -17.69
C ASP A 456 26.91 -16.76 -16.62
N VAL A 457 25.79 -16.15 -17.00
CA VAL A 457 24.99 -15.31 -16.10
C VAL A 457 24.45 -16.15 -14.93
N ALA A 458 24.16 -17.43 -15.17
CA ALA A 458 23.63 -18.33 -14.17
C ALA A 458 24.62 -18.55 -13.01
N ASP A 459 25.92 -18.73 -13.31
CA ASP A 459 26.96 -18.84 -12.28
C ASP A 459 27.06 -17.58 -11.39
N VAL A 460 26.99 -16.38 -11.99
CA VAL A 460 26.98 -15.12 -11.23
C VAL A 460 25.79 -15.05 -10.26
N LEU A 461 24.61 -15.47 -10.73
CA LEU A 461 23.40 -15.46 -9.93
C LEU A 461 23.39 -16.51 -8.82
N ARG A 462 24.09 -17.64 -9.00
CA ARG A 462 24.24 -18.72 -8.00
C ARG A 462 25.31 -18.43 -6.95
N SER A 463 26.16 -17.43 -7.15
CA SER A 463 27.16 -17.04 -6.16
C SER A 463 26.53 -16.67 -4.81
N ARG A 464 27.25 -16.94 -3.70
CA ARG A 464 26.79 -16.63 -2.33
C ARG A 464 26.95 -15.15 -1.95
N GLU A 465 27.23 -14.29 -2.92
CA GLU A 465 27.36 -12.86 -2.69
C GLU A 465 26.00 -12.20 -2.54
N THR A 466 25.95 -11.05 -1.85
CA THR A 466 24.71 -10.33 -1.56
C THR A 466 24.52 -9.06 -2.37
N ALA A 467 25.53 -8.63 -3.16
CA ALA A 467 25.44 -7.44 -3.99
C ALA A 467 24.32 -7.60 -5.03
N PRO A 468 23.57 -6.54 -5.38
CA PRO A 468 22.63 -6.58 -6.51
C PRO A 468 23.34 -6.90 -7.84
N VAL A 469 22.60 -7.46 -8.79
CA VAL A 469 23.12 -7.82 -10.12
C VAL A 469 22.38 -7.02 -11.19
N LEU A 470 23.13 -6.37 -12.07
CA LEU A 470 22.62 -5.74 -13.29
C LEU A 470 23.12 -6.50 -14.51
N VAL A 471 22.23 -7.12 -15.28
CA VAL A 471 22.56 -7.77 -16.55
C VAL A 471 22.16 -6.85 -17.70
N ASP A 472 23.14 -6.25 -18.37
CA ASP A 472 22.92 -5.35 -19.52
C ASP A 472 23.80 -5.77 -20.72
N CYS A 473 23.26 -6.45 -21.74
CA CYS A 473 21.86 -6.86 -21.90
C CYS A 473 21.71 -8.34 -22.28
N VAL A 474 20.54 -8.89 -21.92
CA VAL A 474 20.09 -10.24 -22.27
C VAL A 474 20.04 -10.44 -23.79
N SER A 475 19.76 -9.39 -24.56
CA SER A 475 19.78 -9.46 -26.02
C SER A 475 21.16 -9.81 -26.57
N VAL A 476 22.22 -9.24 -25.98
CA VAL A 476 23.61 -9.55 -26.37
C VAL A 476 24.02 -10.93 -25.88
N TRP A 477 23.58 -11.33 -24.69
CA TRP A 477 23.76 -12.70 -24.21
C TRP A 477 23.18 -13.72 -25.20
N LEU A 478 21.94 -13.52 -25.65
CA LEU A 478 21.29 -14.41 -26.61
C LEU A 478 22.04 -14.46 -27.94
N THR A 479 22.47 -13.31 -28.49
CA THR A 479 23.28 -13.29 -29.72
C THR A 479 24.53 -14.16 -29.55
N ARG A 480 25.22 -14.06 -28.41
CA ARG A 480 26.44 -14.83 -28.17
C ARG A 480 26.19 -16.32 -28.00
N VAL A 481 25.12 -16.70 -27.32
CA VAL A 481 24.74 -18.12 -27.21
C VAL A 481 24.40 -18.68 -28.59
N LEU A 482 23.71 -17.92 -29.44
CA LEU A 482 23.44 -18.32 -30.82
C LEU A 482 24.72 -18.44 -31.67
N ASP A 483 25.70 -17.53 -31.50
CA ASP A 483 27.03 -17.64 -32.13
C ASP A 483 27.76 -18.93 -31.69
N GLU A 484 27.83 -19.17 -30.38
CA GLU A 484 28.49 -20.35 -29.78
C GLU A 484 27.87 -21.67 -30.28
N LEU A 485 26.57 -21.66 -30.56
CA LEU A 485 25.84 -22.82 -31.05
C LEU A 485 25.81 -22.93 -32.59
N GLY A 486 26.43 -21.99 -33.31
CA GLY A 486 26.44 -21.98 -34.78
C GLY A 486 25.07 -21.77 -35.43
N ALA A 487 24.13 -21.14 -34.72
CA ALA A 487 22.72 -21.09 -35.10
C ALA A 487 22.43 -20.26 -36.38
N TRP A 488 23.38 -19.42 -36.82
CA TRP A 488 23.20 -18.53 -37.97
C TRP A 488 23.36 -19.21 -39.33
N ASP A 489 24.18 -20.26 -39.38
CA ASP A 489 24.66 -20.87 -40.63
C ASP A 489 24.10 -22.28 -40.87
N THR A 490 23.37 -22.84 -39.91
CA THR A 490 22.84 -24.21 -39.98
C THR A 490 21.38 -24.25 -40.42
N ALA A 491 21.07 -25.06 -41.44
CA ALA A 491 19.69 -25.36 -41.86
C ALA A 491 18.96 -26.32 -40.90
N GLU A 492 19.70 -27.00 -40.03
CA GLU A 492 19.17 -27.95 -39.04
C GLU A 492 18.98 -27.27 -37.67
N ASP A 493 17.86 -27.57 -37.01
CA ASP A 493 17.46 -27.00 -35.72
C ASP A 493 18.22 -27.60 -34.51
N ALA A 494 19.39 -28.20 -34.71
CA ALA A 494 20.16 -28.90 -33.68
C ALA A 494 20.61 -27.97 -32.53
N TRP A 495 20.80 -26.68 -32.80
CA TRP A 495 21.14 -25.64 -31.83
C TRP A 495 20.00 -25.33 -30.84
N ARG A 496 18.74 -25.67 -31.17
CA ARG A 496 17.57 -25.29 -30.34
C ARG A 496 17.57 -25.97 -28.97
N ALA A 497 17.96 -27.24 -28.89
CA ALA A 497 17.97 -27.96 -27.61
C ALA A 497 19.06 -27.44 -26.66
N PRO A 498 20.32 -27.22 -27.11
CA PRO A 498 21.33 -26.52 -26.32
C PRO A 498 20.94 -25.10 -25.91
N LEU A 499 20.28 -24.33 -26.79
CA LEU A 499 19.80 -22.98 -26.44
C LEU A 499 18.78 -23.05 -25.30
N ARG A 500 17.77 -23.94 -25.42
CA ARG A 500 16.79 -24.17 -24.36
C ARG A 500 17.45 -24.51 -23.04
N HIS A 501 18.44 -25.41 -23.05
CA HIS A 501 19.18 -25.76 -21.83
C HIS A 501 19.83 -24.54 -21.17
N ARG A 502 20.51 -23.67 -21.94
CA ARG A 502 21.13 -22.45 -21.40
C ARG A 502 20.09 -21.44 -20.89
N THR A 503 18.93 -21.35 -21.53
CA THR A 503 17.81 -20.54 -21.06
C THR A 503 17.22 -21.09 -19.76
N ASP A 504 17.00 -22.40 -19.66
CA ASP A 504 16.49 -23.06 -18.46
C ASP A 504 17.44 -22.89 -17.26
N GLU A 505 18.76 -22.94 -17.50
CA GLU A 505 19.77 -22.66 -16.48
C GLU A 505 19.68 -21.22 -15.95
N LEU A 506 19.53 -20.24 -16.85
CA LEU A 506 19.34 -18.83 -16.49
C LEU A 506 18.04 -18.63 -15.70
N LEU A 507 16.94 -19.20 -16.17
CA LEU A 507 15.63 -19.09 -15.51
C LEU A 507 15.66 -19.75 -14.13
N THR A 508 16.28 -20.92 -14.01
CA THR A 508 16.48 -21.60 -12.72
C THR A 508 17.34 -20.76 -11.78
N ALA A 509 18.45 -20.20 -12.25
CA ALA A 509 19.29 -19.35 -11.42
C ALA A 509 18.57 -18.07 -10.96
N LEU A 510 17.76 -17.44 -11.82
CA LEU A 510 16.87 -16.33 -11.45
C LEU A 510 15.81 -16.76 -10.42
N ARG A 511 15.30 -17.99 -10.55
CA ARG A 511 14.39 -18.60 -9.57
C ARG A 511 15.07 -19.08 -8.30
N GLU A 512 16.38 -19.09 -8.18
CA GLU A 512 17.04 -19.58 -6.95
C GLU A 512 17.84 -18.49 -6.23
N THR A 513 18.21 -17.44 -6.95
CA THR A 513 19.02 -16.36 -6.38
C THR A 513 18.25 -15.58 -5.32
N ALA A 514 18.94 -15.27 -4.22
CA ALA A 514 18.47 -14.36 -3.19
C ALA A 514 18.88 -12.90 -3.44
N ARG A 515 19.62 -12.65 -4.54
CA ARG A 515 20.13 -11.33 -4.93
C ARG A 515 19.03 -10.52 -5.59
N GLU A 516 19.05 -9.20 -5.43
CA GLU A 516 18.25 -8.29 -6.27
C GLU A 516 18.83 -8.32 -7.69
N VAL A 517 18.00 -8.51 -8.72
CA VAL A 517 18.45 -8.66 -10.11
C VAL A 517 17.67 -7.73 -11.03
N VAL A 518 18.37 -6.94 -11.82
CA VAL A 518 17.78 -6.15 -12.91
C VAL A 518 18.31 -6.66 -14.25
N LEU A 519 17.41 -7.10 -15.11
CA LEU A 519 17.68 -7.59 -16.45
C LEU A 519 17.28 -6.55 -17.48
N VAL A 520 18.19 -6.16 -18.36
CA VAL A 520 17.92 -5.27 -19.49
C VAL A 520 17.79 -6.10 -20.77
N THR A 521 16.72 -5.88 -21.53
CA THR A 521 16.52 -6.53 -22.83
C THR A 521 15.93 -5.59 -23.88
N ASN A 522 16.17 -5.86 -25.15
CA ASN A 522 15.52 -5.15 -26.26
C ASN A 522 14.12 -5.71 -26.53
N GLU A 523 13.19 -4.81 -26.85
CA GLU A 523 11.91 -5.16 -27.46
C GLU A 523 12.11 -5.14 -28.99
N VAL A 524 11.94 -6.31 -29.63
CA VAL A 524 12.16 -6.50 -31.08
C VAL A 524 10.90 -6.98 -31.82
N GLY A 525 9.80 -7.21 -31.10
CA GLY A 525 8.54 -7.71 -31.63
C GLY A 525 7.63 -6.63 -32.23
N SER A 526 7.77 -5.36 -31.83
CA SER A 526 6.92 -4.25 -32.30
C SER A 526 7.37 -3.61 -33.63
N GLY A 527 8.42 -4.13 -34.26
CA GLY A 527 9.01 -3.59 -35.49
C GLY A 527 8.64 -4.34 -36.78
N ILE A 528 9.24 -3.94 -37.90
CA ILE A 528 9.07 -4.62 -39.19
C ILE A 528 9.71 -6.02 -39.12
N VAL A 529 9.06 -7.01 -39.74
CA VAL A 529 9.63 -8.36 -39.89
C VAL A 529 11.00 -8.28 -40.59
N PRO A 530 12.09 -8.79 -40.00
CA PRO A 530 13.41 -8.73 -40.64
C PRO A 530 13.44 -9.45 -41.99
N ALA A 531 14.12 -8.84 -42.97
CA ALA A 531 14.26 -9.40 -44.31
C ALA A 531 15.16 -10.65 -44.34
N THR A 532 16.13 -10.74 -43.43
CA THR A 532 17.09 -11.84 -43.34
C THR A 532 16.58 -12.99 -42.48
N ALA A 533 16.99 -14.22 -42.78
CA ALA A 533 16.67 -15.40 -41.97
C ALA A 533 17.24 -15.27 -40.55
N SER A 534 18.48 -14.81 -40.40
CA SER A 534 19.12 -14.52 -39.11
C SER A 534 18.34 -13.48 -38.30
N GLY A 535 17.84 -12.42 -38.94
CA GLY A 535 17.04 -11.41 -38.25
C GLY A 535 15.72 -11.97 -37.72
N ARG A 536 15.03 -12.82 -38.49
CA ARG A 536 13.80 -13.49 -38.04
C ARG A 536 14.06 -14.46 -36.89
N LEU A 537 15.11 -15.27 -37.01
CA LEU A 537 15.54 -16.20 -35.95
C LEU A 537 15.80 -15.44 -34.65
N PHE A 538 16.65 -14.41 -34.69
CA PHE A 538 16.98 -13.62 -33.50
C PHE A 538 15.73 -12.99 -32.87
N ARG A 539 14.87 -12.39 -33.69
CA ARG A 539 13.63 -11.77 -33.22
C ARG A 539 12.74 -12.79 -32.50
N ASP A 540 12.54 -13.95 -33.10
CA ASP A 540 11.64 -14.97 -32.57
C ASP A 540 12.20 -15.58 -31.28
N GLU A 541 13.50 -15.88 -31.20
CA GLU A 541 14.11 -16.40 -29.98
C GLU A 541 14.18 -15.34 -28.86
N LEU A 542 14.49 -14.08 -29.18
CA LEU A 542 14.50 -13.01 -28.18
C LEU A 542 13.08 -12.73 -27.66
N GLY A 543 12.07 -12.83 -28.54
CA GLY A 543 10.67 -12.73 -28.15
C GLY A 543 10.26 -13.81 -27.15
N ARG A 544 10.62 -15.08 -27.41
CA ARG A 544 10.37 -16.20 -26.47
C ARG A 544 11.10 -16.01 -25.15
N LEU A 545 12.39 -15.70 -25.20
CA LEU A 545 13.20 -15.46 -24.01
C LEU A 545 12.64 -14.31 -23.17
N ASN A 546 12.23 -13.20 -23.79
CA ASN A 546 11.60 -12.08 -23.09
C ASN A 546 10.29 -12.50 -22.39
N ALA A 547 9.47 -13.35 -23.03
CA ALA A 547 8.23 -13.86 -22.42
C ALA A 547 8.52 -14.77 -21.22
N GLU A 548 9.51 -15.65 -21.33
CA GLU A 548 9.92 -16.57 -20.25
C GLU A 548 10.55 -15.80 -19.07
N LEU A 549 11.41 -14.83 -19.35
CA LEU A 549 11.98 -13.94 -18.34
C LEU A 549 10.90 -13.09 -17.65
N ALA A 550 9.96 -12.54 -18.43
CA ALA A 550 8.84 -11.79 -17.88
C ALA A 550 7.96 -12.65 -16.97
N ALA A 551 7.80 -13.95 -17.27
CA ALA A 551 7.05 -14.88 -16.43
C ALA A 551 7.71 -15.07 -15.05
N VAL A 552 9.04 -15.15 -14.99
CA VAL A 552 9.77 -15.40 -13.73
C VAL A 552 10.16 -14.15 -12.94
N CYS A 553 10.21 -12.97 -13.58
CA CYS A 553 10.53 -11.71 -12.88
C CYS A 553 9.34 -11.18 -12.06
N ASP A 554 9.62 -10.49 -10.96
CA ASP A 554 8.61 -9.87 -10.08
C ASP A 554 8.00 -8.61 -10.70
N GLU A 555 8.83 -7.81 -11.38
CA GLU A 555 8.40 -6.61 -12.10
C GLU A 555 8.84 -6.67 -13.56
N VAL A 556 8.01 -6.15 -14.47
CA VAL A 556 8.39 -5.91 -15.86
C VAL A 556 8.13 -4.45 -16.20
N TRP A 557 9.13 -3.77 -16.75
CA TRP A 557 9.07 -2.37 -17.14
C TRP A 557 9.30 -2.24 -18.64
N HIS A 558 8.55 -1.36 -19.29
CA HIS A 558 8.70 -1.01 -20.70
C HIS A 558 9.19 0.42 -20.86
N ALA A 559 10.28 0.61 -21.60
CA ALA A 559 10.91 1.91 -21.83
C ALA A 559 10.69 2.38 -23.28
N VAL A 560 10.09 3.56 -23.44
CA VAL A 560 9.85 4.22 -24.73
C VAL A 560 10.18 5.71 -24.60
N ALA A 561 11.02 6.23 -25.51
CA ALA A 561 11.39 7.65 -25.57
C ALA A 561 11.88 8.26 -24.23
N GLY A 562 12.62 7.47 -23.43
CA GLY A 562 13.12 7.89 -22.11
C GLY A 562 12.11 7.74 -20.98
N ILE A 563 10.89 7.31 -21.27
CA ILE A 563 9.81 7.11 -20.29
C ILE A 563 9.69 5.61 -20.01
N THR A 564 9.74 5.25 -18.73
CA THR A 564 9.58 3.87 -18.27
C THR A 564 8.24 3.65 -17.60
N ARG A 565 7.51 2.61 -18.00
CA ARG A 565 6.21 2.22 -17.43
C ARG A 565 6.25 0.77 -16.97
N ARG A 566 5.79 0.50 -15.77
CA ARG A 566 5.60 -0.87 -15.27
C ARG A 566 4.43 -1.54 -15.99
N ILE A 567 4.64 -2.75 -16.50
CA ILE A 567 3.67 -3.58 -17.24
C ILE A 567 3.39 -4.94 -16.55
N LYS A 568 4.18 -5.32 -15.54
CA LYS A 568 3.91 -6.41 -14.57
C LYS A 568 4.47 -5.97 -13.22
#